data_AF-A0A2X1PPS3-F1
#
_entry.id   AF-A0A2X1PPS3-F1
#
_cell.length_a   1.000
_cell.length_b   1.000
_cell.length_c   1.000
_cell.angle_alpha   90.00
_cell.angle_beta   90.00
_cell.angle_gamma   90.00
#
_symmetry.space_group_name_H-M   'P 1'
#
loop_
_entity.id
_entity.type
_entity.pdbx_description
1 polymer ?
#
loop_
_entity_poly.entity_id
_entity_poly.type
_entity_poly.pdbx_seq_one_letter_code
_entity_poly.pdbx_strand_id
1 'polypeptide(L)'
;MSCSRDGWGEIAPLPGFSEETLDQAQEQAIEWLTTWCNASCDAPRIPLDGTYPSVAFGISCAMDEMKGYLQAEGNYHTAPLCYGDPDELYAKLASMEGEKVAKMKVGIYEANRDGLIADMFLEAIPDLQLRLDANRHWSLEKALTICR
;
A
#
# COMPACT_ATOMS: atom_id res chain seq x y z
N MET A 1 -8.83 20.46 32.47
CA MET A 1 -8.71 20.28 31.01
C MET A 1 -8.50 18.81 30.77
N SER A 2 -9.51 18.09 30.25
CA SER A 2 -9.35 16.66 29.97
C SER A 2 -8.39 16.52 28.79
N CYS A 3 -7.25 15.90 29.03
CA CYS A 3 -6.33 15.51 27.96
C CYS A 3 -6.84 14.20 27.36
N SER A 4 -7.99 14.24 26.67
CA SER A 4 -8.53 13.09 25.94
C SER A 4 -8.35 13.38 24.45
N ARG A 5 -7.13 13.13 23.96
CA ARG A 5 -6.89 13.03 22.53
C ARG A 5 -6.89 11.55 22.21
N ASP A 6 -7.80 11.17 21.34
CA ASP A 6 -7.90 9.81 20.82
C ASP A 6 -7.12 9.73 19.51
N GLY A 7 -6.70 8.52 19.13
CA GLY A 7 -6.04 8.25 17.85
C GLY A 7 -6.25 6.80 17.45
N TRP A 8 -6.31 6.56 16.14
CA TRP A 8 -6.66 5.29 15.53
C TRP A 8 -5.53 4.83 14.61
N GLY A 9 -5.41 3.52 14.47
CA GLY A 9 -4.47 2.90 13.54
C GLY A 9 -4.87 1.47 13.24
N GLU A 10 -4.59 1.03 12.02
CA GLU A 10 -4.90 -0.30 11.54
C GLU A 10 -3.70 -1.23 11.71
N ILE A 11 -3.94 -2.43 12.25
CA ILE A 11 -2.96 -3.51 12.37
C ILE A 11 -3.50 -4.69 11.56
N ALA A 12 -3.11 -4.77 10.30
CA ALA A 12 -3.59 -5.78 9.36
C ALA A 12 -2.42 -6.44 8.60
N PRO A 13 -1.75 -7.45 9.18
CA PRO A 13 -0.71 -8.18 8.46
C PRO A 13 -1.28 -8.88 7.22
N LEU A 14 -0.52 -8.88 6.13
CA LEU A 14 -0.96 -9.38 4.83
C LEU A 14 -0.45 -10.82 4.61
N PRO A 15 -1.32 -11.85 4.57
CA PRO A 15 -0.89 -13.22 4.35
C PRO A 15 -0.09 -13.39 3.05
N GLY A 16 1.07 -14.04 3.14
CA GLY A 16 2.00 -14.23 2.01
C GLY A 16 2.97 -13.07 1.77
N PHE A 17 2.86 -11.98 2.54
CA PHE A 17 3.80 -10.85 2.51
C PHE A 17 4.38 -10.56 3.89
N SER A 18 3.53 -10.38 4.90
CA SER A 18 3.94 -10.21 6.29
C SER A 18 4.57 -11.48 6.83
N GLU A 19 5.57 -11.33 7.71
CA GLU A 19 6.16 -12.46 8.42
C GLU A 19 5.25 -12.93 9.57
N GLU A 20 4.54 -11.99 10.20
CA GLU A 20 3.59 -12.22 11.28
C GLU A 20 2.20 -12.60 10.79
N THR A 21 1.51 -13.43 11.58
CA THR A 21 0.08 -13.71 11.42
C THR A 21 -0.78 -12.68 12.13
N LEU A 22 -2.09 -12.69 11.84
CA LEU A 22 -3.06 -11.85 12.55
C LEU A 22 -3.04 -12.11 14.07
N ASP A 23 -2.97 -13.38 14.49
CA ASP A 23 -2.94 -13.76 15.90
C ASP A 23 -1.67 -13.24 16.60
N GLN A 24 -0.51 -13.37 15.95
CA GLN A 24 0.77 -12.87 16.46
C GLN A 24 0.77 -11.33 16.57
N ALA A 25 0.25 -10.64 15.56
CA ALA A 25 0.12 -9.19 15.58
C ALA A 25 -0.82 -8.73 16.69
N GLN A 26 -1.95 -9.43 16.89
CA GLN A 26 -2.89 -9.14 17.97
C GLN A 26 -2.27 -9.34 19.35
N GLU A 27 -1.60 -10.48 19.59
CA GLU A 27 -0.93 -10.77 20.86
C GLU A 27 0.11 -9.69 21.20
N GLN A 28 0.99 -9.37 20.25
CA GLN A 28 2.01 -8.36 20.45
C GLN A 28 1.43 -6.94 20.63
N ALA A 29 0.36 -6.60 19.90
CA ALA A 29 -0.32 -5.31 20.07
C ALA A 29 -0.92 -5.19 21.49
N ILE A 30 -1.55 -6.25 22.00
CA ILE A 30 -2.10 -6.27 23.37
C ILE A 30 -0.98 -6.13 24.41
N GLU A 31 0.13 -6.85 24.25
CA GLU A 31 1.29 -6.75 25.15
C GLU A 31 1.86 -5.33 25.16
N TRP A 32 2.07 -4.76 23.98
CA TRP A 32 2.61 -3.42 23.81
C TRP A 32 1.67 -2.37 24.43
N LEU A 33 0.37 -2.43 24.12
CA LEU A 33 -0.64 -1.50 24.65
C LEU A 33 -0.81 -1.63 26.16
N THR A 34 -0.75 -2.85 26.70
CA THR A 34 -0.79 -3.09 28.15
C THR A 34 0.41 -2.45 28.84
N THR A 35 1.60 -2.60 28.27
CA THR A 35 2.82 -1.95 28.78
C THR A 35 2.68 -0.43 28.71
N TRP A 36 2.09 0.10 27.62
CA TRP A 36 1.85 1.53 27.44
C TRP A 36 0.88 2.12 28.45
N CYS A 37 -0.23 1.44 28.73
CA CYS A 37 -1.18 1.84 29.76
C CYS A 37 -0.58 1.85 31.17
N ASN A 38 0.38 0.96 31.43
CA ASN A 38 1.06 0.85 32.73
C ASN A 38 2.28 1.77 32.87
N ALA A 39 2.77 2.35 31.77
CA ALA A 39 3.86 3.30 31.80
C ALA A 39 3.40 4.60 32.47
N SER A 40 4.15 5.07 33.47
CA SER A 40 3.90 6.38 34.09
C SER A 40 4.21 7.50 33.10
N CYS A 41 3.65 8.69 33.32
CA CYS A 41 3.96 9.88 32.50
C CYS A 41 5.45 10.24 32.50
N ASP A 42 6.20 9.75 33.50
CA ASP A 42 7.64 9.97 33.69
C ASP A 42 8.50 8.83 33.10
N ALA A 43 7.89 7.74 32.63
CA ALA A 43 8.58 6.63 32.00
C ALA A 43 8.98 6.96 30.56
N PRO A 44 10.13 6.44 30.07
CA PRO A 44 10.52 6.63 28.67
C PRO A 44 9.44 6.05 27.74
N ARG A 45 9.25 6.71 26.59
CA ARG A 45 8.38 6.19 25.52
C ARG A 45 8.76 4.75 25.23
N ILE A 46 7.77 3.86 25.24
CA ILE A 46 7.98 2.46 24.88
C ILE A 46 8.37 2.44 23.39
N PRO A 47 9.52 1.82 23.04
CA PRO A 47 9.96 1.75 21.67
C PRO A 47 9.02 0.84 20.85
N LEU A 48 8.96 1.11 19.55
CA LEU A 48 8.34 0.18 18.57
C LEU A 48 9.38 -0.79 17.99
N ASP A 49 10.65 -0.64 18.36
CA ASP A 49 11.72 -1.54 17.92
C ASP A 49 11.41 -2.98 18.36
N GLY A 50 11.51 -3.92 17.42
CA GLY A 50 11.20 -5.33 17.66
C GLY A 50 9.71 -5.68 17.58
N THR A 51 8.82 -4.69 17.37
CA THR A 51 7.43 -4.99 16.99
C THR A 51 7.35 -5.43 15.53
N TYR A 52 6.33 -6.24 15.22
CA TYR A 52 6.01 -6.63 13.86
C TYR A 52 5.63 -5.40 13.02
N PRO A 53 5.91 -5.39 11.71
CA PRO A 53 5.65 -4.23 10.86
C PRO A 53 4.21 -3.72 10.91
N SER A 54 3.21 -4.61 10.90
CA SER A 54 1.80 -4.21 11.00
C SER A 54 1.48 -3.56 12.34
N VAL A 55 2.04 -4.08 13.44
CA VAL A 55 1.87 -3.55 14.80
C VAL A 55 2.53 -2.17 14.93
N ALA A 56 3.78 -2.06 14.47
CA ALA A 56 4.53 -0.80 14.44
C ALA A 56 3.77 0.29 13.69
N PHE A 57 3.25 -0.05 12.49
CA PHE A 57 2.47 0.86 11.67
C PHE A 57 1.22 1.36 12.39
N GLY A 58 0.33 0.46 12.82
CA GLY A 58 -0.92 0.85 13.46
C GLY A 58 -0.72 1.68 14.73
N ILE A 59 0.23 1.29 15.60
CA ILE A 59 0.49 2.03 16.83
C ILE A 59 1.10 3.40 16.54
N SER A 60 2.04 3.50 15.58
CA SER A 60 2.62 4.77 15.19
C SER A 60 1.57 5.74 14.63
N CYS A 61 0.64 5.26 13.80
CA CYS A 61 -0.48 6.06 13.28
C CYS A 61 -1.38 6.57 14.41
N ALA A 62 -1.79 5.70 15.33
CA ALA A 62 -2.63 6.08 16.46
C ALA A 62 -1.95 7.14 17.35
N MET A 63 -0.65 6.98 17.59
CA MET A 63 0.14 7.96 18.35
C MET A 63 0.26 9.31 17.64
N ASP A 64 0.49 9.30 16.33
CA ASP A 64 0.68 10.52 15.56
C ASP A 64 -0.64 11.25 15.34
N GLU A 65 -1.76 10.54 15.18
CA GLU A 65 -3.10 11.14 15.22
C GLU A 65 -3.38 11.78 16.58
N MET A 66 -3.15 11.06 17.69
CA MET A 66 -3.31 11.59 19.04
C MET A 66 -2.47 12.85 19.28
N LYS A 67 -1.26 12.92 18.71
CA LYS A 67 -0.35 14.08 18.84
C LYS A 67 -0.69 15.22 17.89
N GLY A 68 -1.53 14.99 16.88
CA GLY A 68 -1.83 15.95 15.81
C GLY A 68 -0.71 16.09 14.78
N TYR A 69 0.08 15.04 14.59
CA TYR A 69 1.13 14.98 13.56
C TYR A 69 0.60 14.50 12.21
N LEU A 70 -0.53 13.77 12.20
CA LEU A 70 -1.26 13.46 10.97
C LEU A 70 -2.19 14.62 10.60
N GLN A 71 -2.21 14.97 9.32
CA GLN A 71 -3.14 15.97 8.79
C GLN A 71 -4.55 15.38 8.74
N ALA A 72 -5.55 16.22 9.03
CA ALA A 72 -6.96 15.80 8.99
C ALA A 72 -7.46 15.52 7.56
N GLU A 73 -6.88 16.20 6.56
CA GLU A 73 -7.22 16.02 5.15
C GLU A 73 -6.05 15.37 4.40
N GLY A 74 -6.37 14.39 3.56
CA GLY A 74 -5.44 13.76 2.64
C GLY A 74 -5.88 13.91 1.18
N ASN A 75 -4.97 13.61 0.26
CA ASN A 75 -5.33 13.40 -1.14
C ASN A 75 -5.68 11.93 -1.34
N TYR A 76 -6.96 11.64 -1.55
CA TYR A 76 -7.49 10.28 -1.70
C TYR A 76 -7.55 9.81 -3.17
N HIS A 77 -6.89 10.52 -4.09
CA HIS A 77 -6.73 10.03 -5.46
C HIS A 77 -5.86 8.77 -5.48
N THR A 78 -6.27 7.79 -6.27
CA THR A 78 -5.53 6.54 -6.46
C THR A 78 -5.19 6.37 -7.93
N ALA A 79 -4.03 5.77 -8.21
CA ALA A 79 -3.75 5.29 -9.56
C ALA A 79 -4.62 4.05 -9.81
N PRO A 80 -5.55 4.07 -10.78
CA PRO A 80 -6.41 2.93 -11.05
C PRO A 80 -5.58 1.69 -11.39
N LEU A 81 -5.93 0.56 -10.76
CA LEU A 81 -5.39 -0.75 -11.09
C LEU A 81 -6.07 -1.27 -12.36
N CYS A 82 -5.28 -1.55 -13.40
CA CYS A 82 -5.70 -2.14 -14.65
C CYS A 82 -5.90 -3.65 -14.47
N TYR A 83 -7.15 -4.06 -14.21
CA TYR A 83 -7.59 -5.45 -14.15
C TYR A 83 -8.97 -5.58 -14.78
N GLY A 84 -9.25 -6.69 -15.44
CA GLY A 84 -10.54 -6.97 -16.08
C GLY A 84 -10.54 -6.67 -17.59
N ASP A 85 -11.69 -6.23 -18.09
CA ASP A 85 -11.94 -6.00 -19.51
C ASP A 85 -11.16 -4.78 -20.06
N PRO A 86 -10.33 -4.93 -21.11
CA PRO A 86 -9.63 -3.82 -21.74
C PRO A 86 -10.52 -2.65 -22.17
N ASP A 87 -11.74 -2.90 -22.64
CA ASP A 87 -12.64 -1.83 -23.12
C ASP A 87 -13.16 -0.97 -21.95
N GLU A 88 -13.52 -1.60 -20.83
CA GLU A 88 -13.91 -0.89 -19.61
C GLU A 88 -12.75 -0.08 -19.03
N LEU A 89 -11.55 -0.66 -19.05
CA LEU A 89 -10.32 0.02 -18.62
C LEU A 89 -10.02 1.22 -19.50
N TYR A 90 -10.17 1.10 -20.82
CA TYR A 90 -9.95 2.21 -21.74
C TYR A 90 -10.86 3.40 -21.42
N ALA A 91 -12.17 3.17 -21.30
CA ALA A 91 -13.12 4.25 -21.01
C ALA A 91 -12.81 4.94 -19.67
N LYS A 92 -12.42 4.15 -18.65
CA LYS A 92 -12.02 4.67 -17.34
C LYS A 92 -10.74 5.51 -17.40
N LEU A 93 -9.73 5.05 -18.13
CA LEU A 93 -8.45 5.74 -18.25
C LEU A 93 -8.55 7.00 -19.10
N ALA A 94 -9.32 6.96 -20.20
CA ALA A 94 -9.50 8.09 -21.10
C ALA A 94 -10.27 9.25 -20.46
N SER A 95 -11.16 8.95 -19.50
CA SER A 95 -11.94 9.94 -18.76
C SER A 95 -11.21 10.54 -17.54
N MET A 96 -9.98 10.13 -17.24
CA MET A 96 -9.20 10.69 -16.14
C MET A 96 -8.89 12.18 -16.39
N GLU A 97 -9.17 13.00 -15.38
CA GLU A 97 -8.78 14.41 -15.35
C GLU A 97 -7.37 14.58 -14.78
N GLY A 98 -6.61 15.55 -15.29
CA GLY A 98 -5.26 15.82 -14.84
C GLY A 98 -4.23 14.80 -15.33
N GLU A 99 -3.26 14.46 -14.48
CA GLU A 99 -2.19 13.51 -14.84
C GLU A 99 -2.73 12.08 -14.88
N LYS A 100 -2.71 11.46 -16.07
CA LYS A 100 -3.21 10.10 -16.27
C LYS A 100 -2.16 9.07 -15.87
N VAL A 101 -2.22 8.61 -14.62
CA VAL A 101 -1.31 7.57 -14.11
C VAL A 101 -2.10 6.33 -13.71
N ALA A 102 -1.78 5.17 -14.30
CA ALA A 102 -2.42 3.90 -13.96
C ALA A 102 -1.40 2.82 -13.58
N LYS A 103 -1.87 1.78 -12.89
CA LYS A 103 -1.04 0.64 -12.44
C LYS A 103 -1.48 -0.62 -13.16
N MET A 104 -0.57 -1.28 -13.87
CA MET A 104 -0.82 -2.60 -14.47
C MET A 104 0.05 -3.67 -13.78
N LYS A 105 -0.56 -4.81 -13.46
CA LYS A 105 0.19 -6.01 -13.06
C LYS A 105 0.63 -6.75 -14.32
N VAL A 106 1.91 -7.09 -14.35
CA VAL A 106 2.55 -7.85 -15.43
C VAL A 106 3.20 -9.11 -14.84
N GLY A 107 3.67 -10.03 -15.65
CA GLY A 107 4.12 -11.34 -15.19
C GLY A 107 2.99 -12.27 -14.76
N ILE A 108 1.74 -11.90 -15.05
CA ILE A 108 0.57 -12.76 -14.93
C ILE A 108 0.42 -13.61 -16.18
N TYR A 109 0.71 -13.03 -17.36
CA TYR A 109 0.68 -13.73 -18.64
C TYR A 109 2.09 -13.89 -19.22
N GLU A 110 2.16 -14.39 -20.46
CA GLU A 110 3.43 -14.39 -21.20
C GLU A 110 3.88 -12.95 -21.46
N ALA A 111 5.20 -12.72 -21.38
CA ALA A 111 5.80 -11.38 -21.42
C ALA A 111 5.38 -10.56 -22.67
N ASN A 112 5.28 -11.20 -23.84
CA ASN A 112 4.80 -10.56 -25.07
C ASN A 112 3.35 -10.07 -24.96
N ARG A 113 2.49 -10.83 -24.26
CA ARG A 113 1.08 -10.48 -24.10
C ARG A 113 0.93 -9.30 -23.15
N ASP A 114 1.68 -9.30 -22.06
CA ASP A 114 1.72 -8.15 -21.14
C ASP A 114 2.24 -6.89 -21.82
N GLY A 115 3.27 -7.02 -22.69
CA GLY A 115 3.81 -5.92 -23.50
C GLY A 115 2.78 -5.37 -24.47
N LEU A 116 2.13 -6.24 -25.24
CA LEU A 116 1.09 -5.83 -26.18
C LEU A 116 -0.05 -5.06 -25.51
N ILE A 117 -0.50 -5.51 -24.33
CA ILE A 117 -1.56 -4.80 -23.59
C ILE A 117 -1.06 -3.43 -23.12
N ALA A 118 0.17 -3.34 -22.63
CA ALA A 118 0.75 -2.06 -22.23
C ALA A 118 0.87 -1.09 -23.43
N ASP A 119 1.36 -1.56 -24.57
CA ASP A 119 1.47 -0.77 -25.80
C ASP A 119 0.10 -0.31 -26.29
N MET A 120 -0.91 -1.18 -26.29
CA MET A 120 -2.28 -0.81 -26.66
C MET A 120 -2.81 0.36 -25.81
N PHE A 121 -2.59 0.34 -24.49
CA PHE A 121 -3.02 1.44 -23.62
C PHE A 121 -2.26 2.74 -23.90
N LEU A 122 -0.95 2.66 -24.11
CA LEU A 122 -0.09 3.83 -24.38
C LEU A 122 -0.35 4.44 -25.75
N GLU A 123 -0.65 3.62 -26.77
CA GLU A 123 -1.03 4.09 -28.10
C GLU A 123 -2.41 4.75 -28.09
N ALA A 124 -3.38 4.16 -27.37
CA ALA A 124 -4.75 4.64 -27.37
C ALA A 124 -4.96 5.88 -26.47
N ILE A 125 -4.09 6.10 -25.48
CA ILE A 125 -4.12 7.24 -24.56
C ILE A 125 -2.71 7.85 -24.48
N PRO A 126 -2.36 8.78 -25.40
CA PRO A 126 -0.97 9.25 -25.56
C PRO A 126 -0.36 9.96 -24.35
N ASP A 127 -1.19 10.47 -23.43
CA ASP A 127 -0.77 11.14 -22.20
C ASP A 127 -0.83 10.23 -20.95
N LEU A 128 -1.07 8.92 -21.13
CA LEU A 128 -1.06 7.93 -20.06
C LEU A 128 0.37 7.56 -19.64
N GLN A 129 0.60 7.51 -18.34
CA GLN A 129 1.78 6.89 -17.74
C GLN A 129 1.39 5.59 -17.05
N LEU A 130 2.08 4.50 -17.42
CA LEU A 130 1.89 3.19 -16.80
C LEU A 130 2.97 2.89 -15.76
N ARG A 131 2.52 2.61 -14.55
CA ARG A 131 3.31 1.91 -13.53
C ARG A 131 3.13 0.42 -13.77
N LEU A 132 4.22 -0.32 -14.00
CA LEU A 132 4.17 -1.77 -14.14
C LEU A 132 4.62 -2.44 -12.83
N ASP A 133 4.14 -3.65 -12.54
CA ASP A 133 4.61 -4.47 -11.43
C ASP A 133 4.56 -5.95 -11.78
N ALA A 134 5.75 -6.54 -11.89
CA ALA A 134 5.93 -7.93 -12.21
C ALA A 134 5.96 -8.84 -10.97
N ASN A 135 6.01 -8.30 -9.75
CA ASN A 135 6.20 -9.06 -8.51
C ASN A 135 7.30 -10.14 -8.59
N ARG A 136 8.41 -9.84 -9.28
CA ARG A 136 9.55 -10.76 -9.51
C ARG A 136 9.21 -12.04 -10.31
N HIS A 137 8.11 -12.10 -11.06
CA HIS A 137 7.70 -13.31 -11.81
C HIS A 137 8.53 -13.61 -13.06
N TRP A 138 9.38 -12.68 -13.52
CA TRP A 138 10.15 -12.87 -14.75
C TRP A 138 11.60 -13.29 -14.50
N SER A 139 12.05 -14.25 -15.31
CA SER A 139 13.47 -14.42 -15.60
C SER A 139 13.99 -13.24 -16.42
N LEU A 140 15.31 -13.08 -16.51
CA LEU A 140 15.94 -12.07 -17.39
C LEU A 140 15.45 -12.17 -18.83
N GLU A 141 15.32 -13.39 -19.37
CA GLU A 141 14.84 -13.62 -20.73
C GLU A 141 13.41 -13.13 -20.95
N LYS A 142 12.50 -13.42 -20.02
CA LYS A 142 11.12 -12.90 -20.07
C LYS A 142 11.08 -11.37 -19.93
N ALA A 143 11.90 -10.81 -19.05
CA ALA A 143 11.98 -9.35 -18.88
C ALA A 143 12.51 -8.63 -20.13
N LEU A 144 13.44 -9.24 -20.87
CA LEU A 144 13.90 -8.70 -22.16
C LEU A 144 12.85 -8.80 -23.26
N THR A 145 11.92 -9.73 -23.13
CA THR A 145 10.91 -10.03 -24.15
C THR A 145 9.77 -9.00 -24.13
N ILE A 146 9.36 -8.50 -22.95
CA ILE A 146 8.34 -7.44 -22.88
C ILE A 146 8.82 -6.09 -23.43
N CYS A 147 10.13 -5.83 -23.44
CA CYS A 147 10.69 -4.57 -23.94
C CYS A 147 10.89 -4.54 -25.47
N ARG A 148 10.47 -5.60 -26.18
CA ARG A 148 10.65 -5.76 -27.63
C ARG A 148 9.33 -5.56 -28.35
#